data_AF-A0A9P7C280-F1
#
_entry.id   AF-A0A9P7C280-F1
#
_cell.length_a   1.000
_cell.length_b   1.000
_cell.length_c   1.000
_cell.angle_alpha   90.00
_cell.angle_beta   90.00
_cell.angle_gamma   90.00
#
_symmetry.space_group_name_H-M   'P 1'
#
loop_
_entity.id
_entity.type
_entity.pdbx_description
1 polymer ?
#
loop_
_entity_poly.entity_id
_entity_poly.type
_entity_poly.pdbx_seq_one_letter_code
_entity_poly.pdbx_strand_id
1 'polypeptide(L)'
;MLEKTGQAQQAQALFRDAARAPTFHGFLAADKLQQGYTLCPWKPNDSAQAQAVIARDPAIQRAMALYQIDRTGWAVAEWNSALSRFDDTQRRLAVRVAQDNGWFDRAVFALGKQPQEQRLCGRPPVPAGPSRSA
;
A
#
# COMPACT_ATOMS: atom_id res chain seq x y z
N MET A 1 -16.99 -9.17 -21.91
CA MET A 1 -17.27 -9.74 -23.25
C MET A 1 -17.47 -8.68 -24.34
N LEU A 2 -17.76 -7.41 -24.02
CA LEU A 2 -18.15 -6.35 -25.00
C LEU A 2 -17.21 -6.19 -26.21
N GLU A 3 -15.90 -6.21 -26.01
CA GLU A 3 -14.90 -6.14 -27.10
C GLU A 3 -15.04 -7.33 -28.07
N LYS A 4 -15.23 -8.55 -27.54
CA LYS A 4 -15.46 -9.77 -28.32
C LYS A 4 -16.83 -9.80 -29.02
N THR A 5 -17.74 -8.89 -28.70
CA THR A 5 -19.06 -8.72 -29.33
C THR A 5 -19.13 -7.42 -30.15
N GLY A 6 -18.00 -6.86 -30.58
CA GLY A 6 -17.91 -5.69 -31.45
C GLY A 6 -18.18 -4.33 -30.79
N GLN A 7 -18.45 -4.29 -29.48
CA GLN A 7 -18.84 -3.08 -28.75
C GLN A 7 -17.61 -2.36 -28.17
N ALA A 8 -16.63 -2.06 -29.04
CA ALA A 8 -15.30 -1.56 -28.68
C ALA A 8 -15.34 -0.25 -27.86
N GLN A 9 -16.21 0.71 -28.23
CA GLN A 9 -16.33 1.98 -27.49
C GLN A 9 -16.84 1.79 -26.05
N GLN A 10 -17.77 0.86 -25.83
CA GLN A 10 -18.29 0.55 -24.49
C GLN A 10 -17.23 -0.20 -23.66
N ALA A 11 -16.47 -1.10 -24.29
CA ALA A 11 -15.32 -1.74 -23.66
C ALA A 11 -14.24 -0.73 -23.24
N GLN A 12 -13.92 0.26 -24.07
CA GLN A 12 -12.97 1.34 -23.73
C GLN A 12 -13.40 2.20 -22.55
N ALA A 13 -14.69 2.38 -22.29
CA ALA A 13 -15.15 3.07 -21.09
C ALA A 13 -14.85 2.25 -19.82
N LEU A 14 -15.21 0.97 -19.81
CA LEU A 14 -14.96 0.07 -18.68
C LEU A 14 -13.46 -0.16 -18.42
N PHE A 15 -12.64 -0.26 -19.48
CA PHE A 15 -11.19 -0.34 -19.32
C PHE A 15 -10.60 0.95 -18.72
N ARG A 16 -11.14 2.14 -19.05
CA ARG A 16 -10.69 3.42 -18.45
C ARG A 16 -11.01 3.51 -16.96
N ASP A 17 -12.17 2.99 -16.53
CA ASP A 17 -12.51 2.96 -15.11
C ASP A 17 -11.69 1.89 -14.35
N ALA A 18 -11.52 0.70 -14.92
CA ALA A 18 -10.70 -0.36 -14.34
C ALA A 18 -9.22 0.06 -14.17
N ALA A 19 -8.66 0.78 -15.14
CA ALA A 19 -7.27 1.25 -15.12
C ALA A 19 -6.92 2.25 -14.00
N ARG A 20 -7.92 2.74 -13.26
CA ARG A 20 -7.73 3.58 -12.06
C ARG A 20 -7.41 2.75 -10.80
N ALA A 21 -7.65 1.45 -10.82
CA ALA A 21 -7.44 0.57 -9.67
C ALA A 21 -6.01 0.00 -9.65
N PRO A 22 -5.27 0.07 -8.52
CA PRO A 22 -3.94 -0.50 -8.38
C PRO A 22 -3.99 -2.03 -8.17
N THR A 23 -4.66 -2.73 -9.08
CA THR A 23 -4.90 -4.18 -9.04
C THR A 23 -4.41 -4.82 -10.34
N PHE A 24 -4.18 -6.13 -10.33
CA PHE A 24 -3.78 -6.89 -11.53
C PHE A 24 -4.64 -6.57 -12.77
N HIS A 25 -5.97 -6.58 -12.61
CA HIS A 25 -6.90 -6.27 -13.71
C HIS A 25 -6.91 -4.79 -14.10
N GLY A 26 -6.61 -3.88 -13.17
CA GLY A 26 -6.44 -2.46 -13.48
C GLY A 26 -5.18 -2.18 -14.29
N PHE A 27 -4.05 -2.80 -13.93
CA PHE A 27 -2.83 -2.71 -14.74
C PHE A 27 -3.03 -3.33 -16.13
N LEU A 28 -3.69 -4.49 -16.22
CA LEU A 28 -4.04 -5.10 -17.52
C LEU A 28 -4.97 -4.21 -18.36
N ALA A 29 -5.91 -3.48 -17.74
CA ALA A 29 -6.76 -2.51 -18.43
C ALA A 29 -5.99 -1.25 -18.86
N ALA A 30 -4.95 -0.86 -18.11
CA ALA A 30 -4.03 0.21 -18.50
C ALA A 30 -3.17 -0.21 -19.71
N ASP A 31 -2.60 -1.42 -19.70
CA ASP A 31 -1.86 -1.99 -20.84
C ASP A 31 -2.72 -2.05 -22.10
N LYS A 32 -3.96 -2.54 -21.98
CA LYS A 32 -4.93 -2.63 -23.09
C LYS A 32 -5.29 -1.28 -23.72
N LEU A 33 -5.17 -0.20 -22.96
CA LEU A 33 -5.40 1.17 -23.42
C LEU A 33 -4.09 1.95 -23.65
N GLN A 34 -2.93 1.30 -23.56
CA GLN A 34 -1.60 1.89 -23.72
C GLN A 34 -1.37 3.15 -22.85
N GLN A 35 -1.97 3.17 -21.65
CA GLN A 35 -1.88 4.29 -20.71
C GLN A 35 -0.98 3.93 -19.52
N GLY A 36 -0.33 4.94 -18.93
CA GLY A 36 0.55 4.73 -17.78
C GLY A 36 -0.19 4.21 -16.54
N TYR A 37 0.49 3.39 -15.74
CA TYR A 37 -0.10 2.79 -14.54
C TYR A 37 -0.50 3.83 -13.49
N THR A 38 -1.79 3.84 -13.15
CA THR A 38 -2.29 4.53 -11.95
C THR A 38 -2.11 3.61 -10.74
N LEU A 39 -0.86 3.47 -10.32
CA LEU A 39 -0.60 3.58 -8.89
C LEU A 39 -1.18 4.97 -8.50
N CYS A 40 -1.78 5.25 -7.35
CA CYS A 40 -1.60 6.55 -6.66
C CYS A 40 -1.79 6.48 -5.17
N PRO A 41 -0.95 7.24 -4.41
CA PRO A 41 -0.50 6.84 -3.10
C PRO A 41 -1.51 7.22 -2.07
N TRP A 42 -1.08 6.93 -0.86
CA TRP A 42 -1.23 7.92 0.15
C TRP A 42 0.10 8.11 0.88
N LYS A 43 0.55 9.37 0.98
CA LYS A 43 1.60 9.78 1.90
C LYS A 43 0.89 10.49 3.06
N PRO A 44 0.59 9.80 4.17
CA PRO A 44 0.03 10.45 5.34
C PRO A 44 1.00 11.52 5.84
N ASN A 45 0.49 12.70 6.18
CA ASN A 45 1.26 13.72 6.90
C ASN A 45 1.24 13.45 8.41
N ASP A 46 1.50 12.19 8.78
CA ASP A 46 1.47 11.74 10.18
C ASP A 46 2.68 12.34 10.91
N SER A 47 2.45 12.94 12.09
CA SER A 47 3.50 13.65 12.84
C SER A 47 4.44 12.70 13.58
N ALA A 48 5.71 13.12 13.74
CA ALA A 48 6.68 12.37 14.53
C ALA A 48 6.22 12.17 15.99
N GLN A 49 5.45 13.12 16.54
CA GLN A 49 4.85 13.01 17.87
C GLN A 49 3.79 11.90 17.92
N ALA A 50 2.93 11.78 16.90
CA ALA A 50 1.93 10.70 16.83
C ALA A 50 2.62 9.33 16.72
N GLN A 51 3.68 9.22 15.91
CA GLN A 51 4.49 8.00 15.85
C GLN A 51 5.15 7.67 17.20
N ALA A 52 5.69 8.66 17.90
CA ALA A 52 6.33 8.47 19.20
C ALA A 52 5.35 8.01 20.31
N VAL A 53 4.06 8.36 20.22
CA VAL A 53 3.01 7.81 21.09
C VAL A 53 2.85 6.30 20.86
N ILE A 54 2.83 5.86 19.60
CA ILE A 54 2.72 4.43 19.26
C ILE A 54 3.99 3.65 19.65
N ALA A 55 5.18 4.24 19.50
CA ALA A 55 6.45 3.63 19.91
C ALA A 55 6.60 3.48 21.45
N ARG A 56 5.82 4.22 22.24
CA ARG A 56 5.76 4.13 23.70
C ARG A 56 4.73 3.12 24.20
N ASP A 57 3.95 2.52 23.30
CA ASP A 57 2.95 1.55 23.68
C ASP A 57 3.61 0.27 24.24
N PRO A 58 3.24 -0.22 25.45
CA PRO A 58 3.91 -1.36 26.07
C PRO A 58 3.86 -2.66 25.25
N ALA A 59 2.80 -2.89 24.48
CA ALA A 59 2.69 -4.09 23.63
C ALA A 59 3.56 -3.94 22.37
N ILE A 60 3.65 -2.74 21.78
CA ILE A 60 4.59 -2.45 20.69
C ILE A 60 6.05 -2.61 21.18
N GLN A 61 6.39 -2.08 22.36
CA GLN A 61 7.72 -2.23 22.93
C GLN A 61 8.10 -3.69 23.18
N ARG A 62 7.21 -4.50 23.77
CA ARG A 62 7.44 -5.95 23.93
C ARG A 62 7.56 -6.65 22.57
N ALA A 63 6.71 -6.32 21.59
CA ALA A 63 6.78 -6.89 20.25
C ALA A 63 8.14 -6.61 19.57
N MET A 64 8.64 -5.37 19.62
CA MET A 64 9.96 -5.04 19.05
C MET A 64 11.11 -5.73 19.80
N ALA A 65 11.07 -5.74 21.13
CA ALA A 65 12.10 -6.42 21.94
C ALA A 65 12.16 -7.93 21.65
N LEU A 66 11.00 -8.59 21.56
CA LEU A 66 10.88 -10.01 21.20
C LEU A 66 11.35 -10.30 19.76
N TYR A 67 11.09 -9.38 18.83
CA TYR A 67 11.58 -9.48 17.46
C TYR A 67 13.10 -9.42 17.38
N GLN A 68 13.74 -8.49 18.10
CA GLN A 68 15.19 -8.33 18.16
C GLN A 68 15.96 -9.53 18.76
N ILE A 69 15.26 -10.46 19.45
CA ILE A 69 15.83 -11.69 20.02
C ILE A 69 15.30 -12.97 19.32
N ASP A 70 14.85 -12.84 18.08
CA ASP A 70 14.32 -13.94 17.23
C ASP A 70 13.16 -14.74 17.87
N ARG A 71 12.38 -14.11 18.77
CA ARG A 71 11.17 -14.71 19.37
C ARG A 71 9.93 -14.34 18.56
N THR A 72 10.01 -14.54 17.25
CA THR A 72 9.02 -14.07 16.26
C THR A 72 7.58 -14.44 16.61
N GLY A 73 7.31 -15.68 17.06
CA GLY A 73 5.94 -16.10 17.44
C GLY A 73 5.34 -15.25 18.58
N TRP A 74 6.13 -14.95 19.60
CA TRP A 74 5.73 -14.08 20.72
C TRP A 74 5.66 -12.62 20.32
N ALA A 75 6.60 -12.16 19.50
CA ALA A 75 6.59 -10.81 18.93
C ALA A 75 5.29 -10.56 18.14
N VAL A 76 4.86 -11.53 17.33
CA VAL A 76 3.60 -11.46 16.55
C VAL A 76 2.37 -11.45 17.47
N ALA A 77 2.38 -12.20 18.57
CA ALA A 77 1.28 -12.19 19.53
C ALA A 77 1.11 -10.80 20.20
N GLU A 78 2.21 -10.20 20.67
CA GLU A 78 2.21 -8.85 21.25
C GLU A 78 1.82 -7.77 20.23
N TRP A 79 2.33 -7.89 19.00
CA TRP A 79 1.95 -7.03 17.88
C TRP A 79 0.44 -7.09 17.62
N ASN A 80 -0.13 -8.29 17.50
CA ASN A 80 -1.57 -8.46 17.26
C ASN A 80 -2.41 -7.93 18.44
N SER A 81 -1.92 -8.08 19.67
CA SER A 81 -2.55 -7.51 20.87
C SER A 81 -2.60 -5.97 20.81
N ALA A 82 -1.52 -5.31 20.40
CA ALA A 82 -1.50 -3.87 20.17
C ALA A 82 -2.48 -3.45 19.06
N LEU A 83 -2.42 -4.12 17.90
CA LEU A 83 -3.19 -3.74 16.71
C LEU A 83 -4.70 -3.97 16.85
N SER A 84 -5.14 -4.86 17.75
CA SER A 84 -6.56 -5.14 17.98
C SER A 84 -7.36 -3.96 18.56
N ARG A 85 -6.68 -3.00 19.20
CA ARG A 85 -7.25 -1.78 19.79
C ARG A 85 -6.87 -0.49 19.06
N PHE A 86 -6.14 -0.59 17.96
CA PHE A 86 -5.70 0.56 17.17
C PHE A 86 -6.72 0.93 16.08
N ASP A 87 -6.85 2.21 15.78
CA ASP A 87 -7.52 2.69 14.56
C ASP A 87 -6.62 2.53 13.31
N ASP A 88 -7.12 2.89 12.12
CA ASP A 88 -6.36 2.78 10.86
C ASP A 88 -5.07 3.63 10.86
N THR A 89 -5.08 4.79 11.51
CA THR A 89 -3.92 5.69 11.62
C THR A 89 -2.90 5.16 12.61
N GLN A 90 -3.35 4.68 13.76
CA GLN A 90 -2.50 4.02 14.73
C GLN A 90 -1.88 2.73 14.15
N ARG A 91 -2.61 1.96 13.33
CA ARG A 91 -2.06 0.81 12.58
C ARG A 91 -0.95 1.20 11.60
N ARG A 92 -1.13 2.24 10.79
CA ARG A 92 -0.08 2.72 9.86
C ARG A 92 1.14 3.25 10.62
N LEU A 93 0.93 3.99 11.70
CA LEU A 93 2.01 4.49 12.56
C LEU A 93 2.77 3.33 13.22
N ALA A 94 2.07 2.29 13.68
CA ALA A 94 2.71 1.08 14.20
C ALA A 94 3.57 0.41 13.13
N VAL A 95 3.09 0.29 11.90
CA VAL A 95 3.88 -0.24 10.76
C VAL A 95 5.14 0.59 10.52
N ARG A 96 5.09 1.92 10.62
CA ARG A 96 6.32 2.74 10.53
C ARG A 96 7.27 2.48 11.70
N VAL A 97 6.78 2.38 12.94
CA VAL A 97 7.61 1.98 14.10
C VAL A 97 8.27 0.62 13.87
N ALA A 98 7.56 -0.35 13.31
CA ALA A 98 8.12 -1.66 12.96
C ALA A 98 9.21 -1.56 11.89
N GLN A 99 8.98 -0.78 10.82
CA GLN A 99 9.98 -0.53 9.76
C GLN A 99 11.25 0.13 10.32
N ASP A 100 11.11 1.12 11.20
CA ASP A 100 12.23 1.79 11.87
C ASP A 100 13.00 0.84 12.82
N ASN A 101 12.39 -0.27 13.25
CA ASN A 101 13.01 -1.37 14.01
C ASN A 101 13.45 -2.55 13.13
N GLY A 102 13.46 -2.40 11.80
CA GLY A 102 13.88 -3.45 10.86
C GLY A 102 12.83 -4.53 10.56
N TRP A 103 11.61 -4.42 11.08
CA TRP A 103 10.54 -5.42 10.94
C TRP A 103 9.59 -5.09 9.78
N PHE A 104 10.08 -5.27 8.55
CA PHE A 104 9.44 -4.75 7.33
C PHE A 104 8.17 -5.47 6.88
N ASP A 105 8.00 -6.76 7.20
CA ASP A 105 6.86 -7.58 6.74
C ASP A 105 5.52 -7.18 7.40
N ARG A 106 5.56 -6.43 8.51
CA ARG A 106 4.39 -5.99 9.27
C ARG A 106 3.38 -5.21 8.43
N ALA A 107 3.85 -4.46 7.43
CA ALA A 107 3.00 -3.69 6.52
C ALA A 107 1.96 -4.56 5.79
N VAL A 108 2.37 -5.76 5.34
CA VAL A 108 1.53 -6.68 4.55
C VAL A 108 0.41 -7.29 5.38
N PHE A 109 0.63 -7.50 6.68
CA PHE A 109 -0.33 -8.14 7.58
C PHE A 109 -1.19 -7.15 8.37
N ALA A 110 -0.71 -5.93 8.59
CA ALA A 110 -1.39 -4.90 9.36
C ALA A 110 -2.34 -4.02 8.53
N LEU A 111 -2.08 -3.87 7.22
CA LEU A 111 -2.74 -2.93 6.32
C LEU A 111 -3.42 -3.65 5.15
N GLY A 112 -4.40 -2.99 4.54
CA GLY A 112 -5.17 -3.50 3.41
C GLY A 112 -6.61 -3.85 3.75
N LYS A 113 -7.06 -3.59 4.99
CA LYS A 113 -8.46 -3.73 5.41
C LYS A 113 -9.34 -2.61 4.85
N GLN A 114 -8.76 -1.43 4.61
CA GLN A 114 -9.45 -0.29 4.00
C GLN A 114 -8.92 0.03 2.59
N PRO A 115 -9.78 0.54 1.66
CA PRO A 115 -9.34 0.97 0.33
C PRO A 115 -8.26 2.07 0.32
N GLN A 116 -8.15 2.84 1.41
CA GLN A 116 -7.15 3.89 1.62
C GLN A 116 -5.75 3.31 1.91
N GLU A 117 -5.67 2.10 2.47
CA GLU A 117 -4.43 1.43 2.83
C GLU A 117 -3.75 0.74 1.63
N GLN A 118 -4.48 0.57 0.51
CA GLN A 118 -4.03 -0.16 -0.69
C GLN A 118 -3.45 0.77 -1.80
N ARG A 119 -3.03 2.00 -1.47
CA ARG A 119 -2.74 3.10 -2.43
C ARG A 119 -1.22 3.36 -2.63
N LEU A 120 -0.69 3.51 -3.87
CA LEU A 120 0.72 3.18 -4.22
C LEU A 120 1.65 4.07 -5.15
N CYS A 121 1.44 5.36 -5.54
CA CYS A 121 2.32 6.08 -6.54
C CYS A 121 3.29 7.17 -6.05
N GLY A 122 4.28 7.58 -6.85
CA GLY A 122 4.87 6.85 -7.98
C GLY A 122 4.14 6.91 -9.33
N ARG A 123 3.83 8.10 -9.86
CA ARG A 123 3.90 8.24 -11.33
C ARG A 123 5.39 8.08 -11.62
N PRO A 124 5.87 6.95 -12.19
CA PRO A 124 7.26 6.89 -12.60
C PRO A 124 7.49 8.04 -13.61
N PRO A 125 8.63 8.74 -13.55
CA PRO A 125 8.95 9.72 -14.58
C PRO A 125 8.97 8.99 -15.91
N VAL A 126 8.09 9.40 -16.84
CA VAL A 126 8.13 8.89 -18.22
C VAL A 126 9.42 9.44 -18.82
N PRO A 127 10.42 8.61 -19.19
CA PRO A 127 11.57 9.12 -19.90
C PRO A 127 11.08 9.72 -21.22
N ALA A 128 11.51 10.94 -21.53
CA ALA A 128 11.20 11.57 -22.79
C ALA A 128 11.84 10.73 -23.92
N GLY A 129 11.02 9.93 -24.61
CA GLY A 129 11.46 9.22 -25.80
C GLY A 129 11.95 10.23 -26.84
N PRO A 130 13.03 9.95 -27.57
CA PRO A 130 13.61 10.91 -28.49
C PRO A 130 12.58 11.32 -29.54
N SER A 131 12.37 12.63 -29.67
CA SER A 131 11.54 13.22 -30.70
C SER A 131 12.05 12.79 -32.07
N ARG A 132 11.33 11.87 -32.74
CA ARG A 132 11.53 11.60 -34.15
C ARG A 132 10.99 12.79 -34.94
N SER A 133 11.85 13.78 -35.18
CA SER A 133 11.67 14.69 -36.30
C SER A 133 11.65 13.88 -37.60
N ALA A 134 10.81 14.32 -38.54
CA ALA A 134 10.68 13.74 -39.88
C ALA A 134 11.91 14.03 -40.76
#